data_AF-A0A8H6ANQ7-F1
#
_entry.id   AF-A0A8H6ANQ7-F1
#
_cell.length_a   1.000
_cell.length_b   1.000
_cell.length_c   1.000
_cell.angle_alpha   90.00
_cell.angle_beta   90.00
_cell.angle_gamma   90.00
#
_symmetry.space_group_name_H-M   'P 1'
#
loop_
_entity.id
_entity.type
_entity.pdbx_description
1 polymer ?
#
loop_
_entity_poly.entity_id
_entity_poly.type
_entity_poly.pdbx_seq_one_letter_code
_entity_poly.pdbx_strand_id
1 'polypeptide(L)'
;MRERNALDDYYMYPEPPSAYELLGRYAPNGDFITTRLPVHTPNRDFRFAPVPQETAAFSSLSSANSTSRRIVPKVPNEIDELRRKSAADKFKAAVLERIEQFKINESQGAELDQSNRVAASKLPDLERKAPEEGKMKTDVLKERMALEREIAELSKRKEELENQFRILNGRLEERLKEVAGKEETVDRQAKEWIQKNIAASLRERALREKSALQEAESAALFRREEEMHEREEKMRRREEQVIEEEERMVRVQRRLNEKASSLATAQQSIDRFFEERREAKQKENNSEQDF
;
A
#
# COMPACT_ATOMS: atom_id res chain seq x y z
N MET A 1 35.59 -17.50 54.18
CA MET A 1 34.72 -16.31 54.07
C MET A 1 33.68 -16.62 53.01
N ARG A 2 32.39 -16.47 53.33
CA ARG A 2 31.27 -16.87 52.46
C ARG A 2 31.03 -15.82 51.38
N GLU A 3 30.99 -16.27 50.14
CA GLU A 3 30.42 -15.55 49.00
C GLU A 3 28.95 -15.23 49.28
N ARG A 4 28.53 -13.99 49.01
CA ARG A 4 27.11 -13.62 48.97
C ARG A 4 26.75 -13.29 47.54
N ASN A 5 25.95 -14.17 46.96
CA ASN A 5 25.12 -13.91 45.79
C ASN A 5 24.20 -12.72 46.10
N ALA A 6 24.25 -11.70 45.26
CA ALA A 6 23.25 -10.63 45.18
C ALA A 6 22.71 -10.61 43.75
N LEU A 7 22.10 -11.73 43.35
CA LEU A 7 20.97 -11.70 42.42
C LEU A 7 19.72 -11.66 43.31
N ASP A 8 18.70 -10.92 42.88
CA ASP A 8 17.34 -10.83 43.47
C ASP A 8 16.99 -9.57 44.28
N ASP A 9 17.48 -8.40 43.86
CA ASP A 9 16.82 -7.14 44.22
C ASP A 9 15.94 -6.62 43.07
N TYR A 10 14.67 -7.03 43.13
CA TYR A 10 13.49 -6.18 42.99
C TYR A 10 13.38 -5.29 41.74
N TYR A 11 13.00 -5.90 40.61
CA TYR A 11 12.10 -5.24 39.64
C TYR A 11 10.65 -5.55 40.00
N MET A 12 10.17 -4.95 41.09
CA MET A 12 8.72 -4.79 41.29
C MET A 12 8.27 -3.71 40.32
N TYR A 13 7.73 -4.12 39.18
CA TYR A 13 6.92 -3.22 38.37
C TYR A 13 5.76 -2.73 39.27
N PRO A 14 5.49 -1.42 39.36
CA PRO A 14 4.26 -0.97 39.98
C PRO A 14 3.10 -1.63 39.21
N GLU A 15 2.21 -2.30 39.95
CA GLU A 15 1.00 -2.89 39.38
C GLU A 15 0.30 -1.84 38.49
N PRO A 16 -0.14 -2.20 37.28
CA PRO A 16 -0.93 -1.27 36.47
C PRO A 16 -2.18 -0.89 37.28
N PRO A 17 -2.53 0.41 37.35
CA PRO A 17 -3.68 0.85 38.12
C PRO A 17 -4.92 0.07 37.67
N SER A 18 -5.62 -0.52 38.64
CA SER A 18 -6.82 -1.31 38.36
C SER A 18 -7.86 -0.42 37.65
N ALA A 19 -8.67 -1.01 36.78
CA ALA A 19 -9.71 -0.31 36.00
C ALA A 19 -10.74 0.47 36.86
N TYR A 20 -10.68 0.34 38.19
CA TYR A 20 -11.52 1.03 39.16
C TYR A 20 -10.91 2.33 39.73
N GLU A 21 -9.63 2.63 39.49
CA GLU A 21 -9.00 3.87 39.97
C GLU A 21 -9.18 5.09 39.05
N LEU A 22 -9.84 4.91 37.90
CA LEU A 22 -10.19 5.99 36.97
C LEU A 22 -11.50 6.72 37.36
N LEU A 23 -12.06 6.45 38.53
CA LEU A 23 -13.15 7.25 39.07
C LEU A 23 -12.60 8.45 39.85
N GLY A 24 -12.84 9.64 39.29
CA GLY A 24 -12.25 10.91 39.69
C GLY A 24 -12.22 11.19 41.19
N ARG A 25 -11.11 11.82 41.61
CA ARG A 25 -10.99 12.47 42.91
C ARG A 25 -12.02 13.61 42.97
N TYR A 26 -13.06 13.44 43.78
CA TYR A 26 -13.99 14.52 44.12
C TYR A 26 -13.31 15.49 45.09
N ALA A 27 -13.41 16.78 44.83
CA ALA A 27 -13.21 17.80 45.85
C ALA A 27 -14.42 17.78 46.81
N PRO A 28 -14.28 18.19 48.09
CA PRO A 28 -15.36 18.12 49.09
C PRO A 28 -16.57 19.01 48.77
N ASN A 29 -16.50 19.79 47.68
CA ASN A 29 -17.48 20.80 47.31
C ASN A 29 -18.32 20.42 46.08
N GLY A 30 -18.13 19.20 45.53
CA GLY A 30 -19.01 18.67 44.47
C GLY A 30 -18.77 19.19 43.04
N ASP A 31 -17.75 20.02 42.80
CA ASP A 31 -17.43 20.51 41.46
C ASP A 31 -16.49 19.56 40.70
N PHE A 32 -16.83 19.27 39.44
CA PHE A 32 -16.04 18.47 38.51
C PHE A 32 -14.77 19.22 38.09
N ILE A 33 -13.58 18.67 38.41
CA ILE A 33 -12.32 19.18 37.85
C ILE A 33 -12.14 18.55 36.46
N THR A 34 -12.56 19.27 35.41
CA THR A 34 -12.23 18.91 34.03
C THR A 34 -10.74 19.17 33.77
N THR A 35 -9.91 18.13 33.78
CA THR A 35 -8.56 18.22 33.20
C THR A 35 -8.69 18.24 31.68
N ARG A 36 -8.64 19.44 31.10
CA ARG A 36 -8.55 19.61 29.65
C ARG A 36 -7.20 19.09 29.16
N LEU A 37 -7.21 17.94 28.49
CA LEU A 37 -6.20 17.60 27.48
C LEU A 37 -6.78 17.93 26.09
N PRO A 38 -6.02 18.56 25.18
CA PRO A 38 -6.50 18.86 23.84
C PRO A 38 -6.49 17.58 23.00
N VAL A 39 -7.64 16.91 22.90
CA VAL A 39 -7.87 15.84 21.92
C VAL A 39 -8.30 16.51 20.62
N HIS A 40 -7.41 16.56 19.63
CA HIS A 40 -7.79 16.87 18.26
C HIS A 40 -8.69 15.76 17.72
N THR A 41 -9.99 16.04 17.58
CA THR A 41 -10.93 15.24 16.82
C THR A 41 -10.92 15.70 15.35
N PRO A 42 -10.88 14.81 14.35
CA PRO A 42 -11.10 15.20 12.97
C PRO A 42 -12.61 15.38 12.72
N ASN A 43 -12.96 16.53 12.15
CA ASN A 43 -14.30 16.93 11.73
C ASN A 43 -15.06 15.82 10.99
N ARG A 44 -16.25 15.48 11.51
CA ARG A 44 -17.32 14.77 10.81
C ARG A 44 -18.18 15.78 10.06
N ASP A 45 -17.83 16.04 8.81
CA ASP A 45 -18.75 16.63 7.82
C ASP A 45 -18.86 15.68 6.62
N PHE A 46 -19.60 14.60 6.79
CA PHE A 46 -20.01 13.74 5.68
C PHE A 46 -21.23 14.36 4.99
N ARG A 47 -21.02 14.96 3.82
CA ARG A 47 -22.10 15.10 2.83
C ARG A 47 -22.21 13.77 2.08
N PHE A 48 -23.38 13.13 2.16
CA PHE A 48 -23.71 11.96 1.34
C PHE A 48 -23.63 12.35 -0.14
N ALA A 49 -22.67 11.76 -0.86
CA ALA A 49 -22.68 11.75 -2.32
C ALA A 49 -23.50 10.55 -2.80
N PRO A 50 -24.35 10.70 -3.84
CA PRO A 50 -25.14 9.59 -4.36
C PRO A 50 -24.24 8.55 -5.05
N VAL A 51 -24.59 7.29 -4.84
CA VAL A 51 -23.99 6.09 -5.44
C VAL A 51 -24.12 6.15 -6.97
N PRO A 52 -23.06 5.98 -7.77
CA PRO A 52 -23.21 5.82 -9.21
C PRO A 52 -23.74 4.41 -9.51
N GLN A 53 -24.96 4.34 -10.04
CA GLN A 53 -25.46 3.13 -10.70
C GLN A 53 -24.62 2.84 -11.94
N GLU A 54 -24.27 1.57 -12.12
CA GLU A 54 -23.72 1.04 -13.35
C GLU A 54 -24.76 1.16 -14.47
N THR A 55 -24.48 2.00 -15.48
CA THR A 55 -25.14 1.90 -16.78
C THR A 55 -24.09 1.92 -17.88
N ALA A 56 -23.99 0.79 -18.56
CA ALA A 56 -23.31 0.66 -19.84
C ALA A 56 -23.96 1.60 -20.87
N ALA A 57 -23.17 2.44 -21.51
CA ALA A 57 -23.50 3.02 -22.80
C ALA A 57 -22.21 3.30 -23.58
N PHE A 58 -21.97 2.47 -24.59
CA PHE A 58 -21.11 2.82 -25.72
C PHE A 58 -21.66 4.09 -26.38
N SER A 59 -20.80 5.07 -26.63
CA SER A 59 -20.78 5.85 -27.88
C SER A 59 -19.55 6.75 -27.93
N SER A 60 -18.77 6.54 -28.98
CA SER A 60 -17.61 7.32 -29.42
C SER A 60 -17.92 8.80 -29.64
N LEU A 61 -16.94 9.67 -29.40
CA LEU A 61 -16.50 10.82 -30.23
C LEU A 61 -15.59 11.71 -29.37
N SER A 62 -14.28 11.56 -29.54
CA SER A 62 -13.42 12.52 -30.27
C SER A 62 -13.15 13.84 -29.52
N SER A 63 -11.87 14.02 -29.19
CA SER A 63 -11.18 15.30 -29.12
C SER A 63 -11.67 16.33 -28.08
N ALA A 64 -10.99 16.34 -26.93
CA ALA A 64 -10.60 17.60 -26.31
C ALA A 64 -9.28 17.42 -25.55
N ASN A 65 -8.24 18.08 -26.05
CA ASN A 65 -6.94 18.22 -25.41
C ASN A 65 -7.13 18.74 -23.98
N SER A 66 -6.67 17.99 -22.98
CA SER A 66 -6.48 18.51 -21.63
C SER A 66 -5.15 18.04 -21.07
N THR A 67 -4.21 18.97 -21.06
CA THR A 67 -2.88 18.88 -20.47
C THR A 67 -2.99 18.65 -18.96
N SER A 68 -2.97 17.39 -18.54
CA SER A 68 -2.73 17.02 -17.15
C SER A 68 -1.66 15.93 -17.11
N ARG A 69 -0.42 16.35 -16.83
CA ARG A 69 0.73 15.46 -16.64
C ARG A 69 0.60 14.73 -15.31
N ARG A 70 -0.25 13.70 -15.26
CA ARG A 70 -0.15 12.63 -14.28
C ARG A 70 0.59 11.49 -14.97
N ILE A 71 1.87 11.30 -14.62
CA ILE A 71 2.63 10.12 -15.05
C ILE A 71 2.10 8.94 -14.23
N VAL A 72 1.04 8.31 -14.74
CA VAL A 72 0.66 6.98 -14.32
C VAL A 72 1.61 6.03 -15.04
N PRO A 73 2.36 5.15 -14.34
CA PRO A 73 3.11 4.10 -15.01
C PRO A 73 2.10 3.19 -15.72
N LYS A 74 1.97 3.37 -17.04
CA LYS A 74 1.26 2.41 -17.90
C LYS A 74 2.05 1.11 -17.85
N VAL A 75 1.43 0.07 -17.33
CA VAL A 75 1.90 -1.31 -17.48
C VAL A 75 2.12 -1.52 -18.99
N PRO A 76 3.33 -1.91 -19.44
CA PRO A 76 3.58 -2.16 -20.85
C PRO A 76 2.66 -3.30 -21.30
N ASN A 77 1.71 -3.01 -22.18
CA ASN A 77 0.97 -4.05 -22.85
C ASN A 77 1.92 -4.75 -23.84
N GLU A 78 2.02 -6.07 -23.76
CA GLU A 78 2.86 -6.91 -24.63
C GLU A 78 2.57 -6.67 -26.12
N ILE A 79 1.32 -6.30 -26.46
CA ILE A 79 0.89 -5.93 -27.82
C ILE A 79 1.56 -4.63 -28.30
N ASP A 80 1.74 -3.65 -27.42
CA ASP A 80 2.39 -2.38 -27.76
C ASP A 80 3.90 -2.56 -27.93
N GLU A 81 4.52 -3.46 -27.17
CA GLU A 81 5.92 -3.84 -27.37
C GLU A 81 6.15 -4.58 -28.70
N LEU A 82 5.24 -5.50 -29.05
CA LEU A 82 5.28 -6.19 -30.35
C LEU A 82 5.13 -5.23 -31.53
N ARG A 83 4.24 -4.23 -31.41
CA ARG A 83 4.10 -3.17 -32.42
C ARG A 83 5.35 -2.31 -32.54
N ARG A 84 5.99 -1.95 -31.43
CA ARG A 84 7.26 -1.19 -31.47
C ARG A 84 8.40 -1.99 -32.07
N LYS A 85 8.51 -3.28 -31.75
CA LYS A 85 9.51 -4.19 -32.35
C LYS A 85 9.29 -4.30 -33.86
N SER A 86 8.05 -4.53 -34.31
CA SER A 86 7.71 -4.57 -35.74
C SER A 86 8.01 -3.25 -36.47
N ALA A 87 7.77 -2.11 -35.84
CA ALA A 87 8.10 -0.80 -36.42
C ALA A 87 9.61 -0.57 -36.52
N ALA A 88 10.38 -0.98 -35.50
CA ALA A 88 11.84 -0.90 -35.51
C ALA A 88 12.46 -1.79 -36.59
N ASP A 89 11.91 -3.00 -36.80
CA ASP A 89 12.38 -3.93 -37.82
C ASP A 89 12.06 -3.42 -39.24
N LYS A 90 10.88 -2.83 -39.44
CA LYS A 90 10.53 -2.15 -40.71
C LYS A 90 11.45 -0.97 -41.02
N PHE A 91 11.81 -0.18 -40.00
CA PHE A 91 12.74 0.93 -40.17
C PHE A 91 14.15 0.45 -40.54
N LYS A 92 14.64 -0.61 -39.88
CA LYS A 92 15.94 -1.23 -40.24
C LYS A 92 15.95 -1.75 -41.67
N ALA A 93 14.88 -2.41 -42.11
CA ALA A 93 14.76 -2.89 -43.48
C ALA A 93 14.80 -1.74 -44.51
N ALA A 94 14.05 -0.66 -44.26
CA ALA A 94 14.02 0.52 -45.13
C ALA A 94 15.37 1.26 -45.20
N VAL A 95 16.12 1.31 -44.10
CA VAL A 95 17.47 1.90 -44.07
C VAL A 95 18.45 1.06 -44.90
N LEU A 96 18.39 -0.27 -44.80
CA LEU A 96 19.25 -1.15 -45.59
C LEU A 96 18.95 -1.07 -47.09
N GLU A 97 17.66 -1.08 -47.48
CA GLU A 97 17.24 -0.91 -48.87
C GLU A 97 17.73 0.42 -49.45
N ARG A 98 17.69 1.50 -48.66
CA ARG A 98 18.18 2.82 -49.09
C ARG A 98 19.70 2.82 -49.26
N ILE A 99 20.45 2.14 -48.39
CA ILE A 99 21.91 1.99 -48.52
C ILE A 99 22.27 1.19 -49.77
N GLU A 100 21.50 0.16 -50.11
CA GLU A 100 21.70 -0.62 -51.35
C GLU A 100 21.40 0.22 -52.59
N GLN A 101 20.34 1.02 -52.60
CA GLN A 101 20.05 1.94 -53.70
C GLN A 101 21.16 3.00 -53.90
N PHE A 102 21.74 3.52 -52.82
CA PHE A 102 22.88 4.44 -52.93
C PHE A 102 24.12 3.77 -53.54
N LYS A 103 24.38 2.50 -53.19
CA LYS A 103 25.49 1.73 -53.77
C LYS A 103 25.28 1.39 -55.26
N ILE A 104 24.03 1.18 -55.68
CA ILE A 104 23.69 0.96 -57.10
C ILE A 104 23.90 2.26 -57.91
N ASN A 105 23.51 3.41 -57.35
CA ASN A 105 23.72 4.71 -58.02
C ASN A 105 25.20 5.13 -58.07
N GLU A 106 26.03 4.77 -57.07
CA GLU A 106 27.49 4.96 -57.14
C GLU A 106 28.15 4.03 -58.17
N SER A 107 27.63 2.82 -58.37
CA SER A 107 28.18 1.86 -59.35
C SER A 107 27.71 2.09 -60.80
N GLN A 108 26.77 3.02 -61.04
CA GLN A 108 26.36 3.47 -62.38
C GLN A 108 26.89 4.86 -62.76
N GLY A 109 27.76 5.47 -61.95
CA GLY A 109 28.39 6.77 -62.22
C GLY A 109 29.63 6.71 -63.12
N ALA A 110 29.50 6.18 -64.34
CA ALA A 110 30.52 6.27 -65.39
C ALA A 110 29.92 6.84 -66.69
N GLU A 111 29.16 7.94 -66.59
CA GLU A 111 28.76 8.76 -67.73
C GLU A 111 29.02 10.24 -67.45
N LEU A 112 30.29 10.59 -67.22
CA LEU A 112 30.76 11.99 -67.23
C LEU A 112 32.06 12.14 -68.04
N ASP A 113 32.22 11.33 -69.10
CA ASP A 113 33.43 11.38 -69.95
C ASP A 113 33.14 11.79 -71.40
N GLN A 114 32.09 12.60 -71.63
CA GLN A 114 31.75 13.12 -72.97
C GLN A 114 31.84 14.65 -73.10
N SER A 115 32.23 15.40 -72.06
CA SER A 115 32.28 16.87 -72.15
C SER A 115 33.64 17.45 -72.61
N ASN A 116 34.64 16.61 -72.91
CA ASN A 116 35.98 17.07 -73.29
C ASN A 116 36.32 16.97 -74.79
N ARG A 117 35.34 16.75 -75.68
CA ARG A 117 35.62 16.53 -77.11
C ARG A 117 35.03 17.55 -78.10
N VAL A 118 34.49 18.68 -77.63
CA VAL A 118 33.84 19.69 -78.51
C VAL A 118 34.53 21.07 -78.50
N ALA A 119 35.60 21.28 -77.73
CA ALA A 119 36.31 22.57 -77.67
C ALA A 119 37.58 22.66 -78.56
N ALA A 120 37.77 21.74 -79.52
CA ALA A 120 38.99 21.71 -80.36
C ALA A 120 38.73 21.94 -81.85
N SER A 121 37.56 22.46 -82.24
CA SER A 121 37.16 22.50 -83.65
C SER A 121 36.47 23.79 -84.09
N LYS A 122 36.91 24.97 -83.62
CA LYS A 122 36.68 26.27 -84.29
C LYS A 122 37.79 27.29 -83.96
N LEU A 123 38.94 27.13 -84.60
CA LEU A 123 39.90 28.23 -84.81
C LEU A 123 40.30 28.19 -86.30
N PRO A 124 39.63 29.01 -87.12
CA PRO A 124 40.40 29.84 -88.02
C PRO A 124 40.00 31.32 -87.86
N ASP A 125 40.94 32.19 -88.21
CA ASP A 125 40.78 33.62 -88.43
C ASP A 125 40.67 34.53 -87.18
N LEU A 126 41.78 34.65 -86.45
CA LEU A 126 42.09 35.86 -85.67
C LEU A 126 43.56 36.30 -85.88
N GLU A 127 44.06 36.21 -87.11
CA GLU A 127 45.16 37.09 -87.56
C GLU A 127 44.56 38.44 -87.98
N ARG A 128 44.32 39.33 -87.00
CA ARG A 128 44.54 40.78 -87.12
C ARG A 128 44.00 41.52 -85.90
N LYS A 129 44.91 42.32 -85.34
CA LYS A 129 44.80 43.21 -84.18
C LYS A 129 44.97 42.51 -82.84
N ALA A 130 46.23 42.16 -82.56
CA ALA A 130 46.72 42.07 -81.18
C ALA A 130 46.32 43.37 -80.44
N PRO A 131 45.48 43.31 -79.39
CA PRO A 131 45.39 44.41 -78.45
C PRO A 131 46.76 44.52 -77.78
N GLU A 132 47.29 45.73 -77.67
CA GLU A 132 48.61 46.03 -77.10
C GLU A 132 48.97 45.09 -75.93
N GLU A 133 49.88 44.14 -76.16
CA GLU A 133 50.28 43.10 -75.21
C GLU A 133 50.74 43.67 -73.85
N GLY A 134 51.13 44.94 -73.81
CA GLY A 134 51.51 45.65 -72.60
C GLY A 134 50.35 45.88 -71.62
N LYS A 135 49.12 46.13 -72.10
CA LYS A 135 47.96 46.43 -71.23
C LYS A 135 47.29 45.16 -70.68
N MET A 136 47.16 44.13 -71.51
CA MET A 136 46.62 42.82 -71.06
C MET A 136 47.51 42.15 -70.02
N LYS A 137 48.85 42.20 -70.17
CA LYS A 137 49.77 41.62 -69.18
C LYS A 137 49.63 42.29 -67.82
N THR A 138 49.44 43.61 -67.77
CA THR A 138 49.24 44.34 -66.51
C THR A 138 47.87 44.07 -65.89
N ASP A 139 46.81 43.94 -66.68
CA ASP A 139 45.46 43.70 -66.15
C ASP A 139 45.30 42.25 -65.65
N VAL A 140 45.88 41.27 -66.35
CA VAL A 140 45.97 39.87 -65.89
C VAL A 140 46.76 39.77 -64.58
N LEU A 141 47.82 40.57 -64.41
CA LEU A 141 48.60 40.62 -63.17
C LEU A 141 47.79 41.22 -62.00
N LYS A 142 46.96 42.23 -62.27
CA LYS A 142 46.06 42.82 -61.26
C LYS A 142 44.96 41.85 -60.85
N GLU A 143 44.32 41.16 -61.79
CA GLU A 143 43.32 40.12 -61.50
C GLU A 143 43.93 38.98 -60.70
N ARG A 144 45.13 38.52 -61.07
CA ARG A 144 45.84 37.48 -60.31
C ARG A 144 46.13 37.92 -58.88
N MET A 145 46.62 39.15 -58.66
CA MET A 145 46.83 39.66 -57.31
C MET A 145 45.52 39.85 -56.54
N ALA A 146 44.41 40.18 -57.20
CA ALA A 146 43.10 40.26 -56.57
C ALA A 146 42.60 38.87 -56.12
N LEU A 147 42.72 37.86 -56.98
CA LEU A 147 42.39 36.47 -56.67
C LEU A 147 43.27 35.90 -55.56
N GLU A 148 44.58 36.18 -55.57
CA GLU A 148 45.49 35.75 -54.48
C GLU A 148 45.09 36.38 -53.13
N ARG A 149 44.63 37.64 -53.11
CA ARG A 149 44.07 38.26 -51.89
C ARG A 149 42.77 37.60 -51.45
N GLU A 150 41.89 37.27 -52.39
CA GLU A 150 40.61 36.62 -52.11
C GLU A 150 40.81 35.19 -51.59
N ILE A 151 41.77 34.45 -52.16
CA ILE A 151 42.19 33.12 -51.67
C ILE A 151 42.76 33.22 -50.25
N ALA A 152 43.58 34.23 -49.96
CA ALA A 152 44.12 34.45 -48.61
C ALA A 152 43.00 34.79 -47.61
N GLU A 153 42.03 35.62 -48.01
CA GLU A 153 40.90 35.98 -47.16
C GLU A 153 39.95 34.80 -46.91
N LEU A 154 39.67 33.98 -47.95
CA LEU A 154 38.91 32.74 -47.82
C LEU A 154 39.62 31.73 -46.91
N SER A 155 40.95 31.62 -47.02
CA SER A 155 41.75 30.75 -46.15
C SER A 155 41.65 31.18 -44.69
N LYS A 156 41.71 32.50 -44.42
CA LYS A 156 41.53 33.05 -43.07
C LYS A 156 40.13 32.79 -42.52
N ARG A 157 39.09 32.99 -43.34
CA ARG A 157 37.70 32.70 -42.95
C ARG A 157 37.49 31.22 -42.67
N LYS A 158 38.14 30.32 -43.43
CA LYS A 158 38.11 28.88 -43.19
C LYS A 158 38.71 28.52 -41.83
N GLU A 159 39.91 29.03 -41.52
CA GLU A 159 40.54 28.80 -40.21
C GLU A 159 39.68 29.31 -39.05
N GLU A 160 39.05 30.48 -39.22
CA GLU A 160 38.16 31.04 -38.21
C GLU A 160 36.91 30.19 -37.99
N LEU A 161 36.30 29.67 -39.07
CA LEU A 161 35.18 28.73 -38.96
C LEU A 161 35.59 27.41 -38.31
N GLU A 162 36.75 26.85 -38.65
CA GLU A 162 37.28 25.64 -38.00
C GLU A 162 37.50 25.85 -36.50
N ASN A 163 38.00 27.02 -36.10
CA ASN A 163 38.18 27.37 -34.70
C ASN A 163 36.83 27.51 -33.97
N GLN A 164 35.84 28.17 -34.59
CA GLN A 164 34.48 28.24 -34.05
C GLN A 164 33.85 26.85 -33.90
N PHE A 165 34.04 25.97 -34.89
CA PHE A 165 33.57 24.59 -34.83
C PHE A 165 34.20 23.82 -33.68
N ARG A 166 35.51 23.97 -33.46
CA ARG A 166 36.22 23.33 -32.34
C ARG A 166 35.66 23.79 -31.00
N ILE A 167 35.42 25.09 -30.83
CA ILE A 167 34.84 25.65 -29.59
C ILE A 167 33.42 25.14 -29.37
N LEU A 168 32.59 25.12 -30.41
CA LEU A 168 31.21 24.62 -30.33
C LEU A 168 31.17 23.13 -29.98
N ASN A 169 32.00 22.31 -30.61
CA ASN A 169 32.09 20.89 -30.28
C ASN A 169 32.54 20.66 -28.83
N GLY A 170 33.54 21.39 -28.36
CA GLY A 170 33.98 21.30 -26.95
C GLY A 170 32.85 21.60 -25.96
N ARG A 171 32.09 22.68 -26.20
CA ARG A 171 30.91 23.02 -25.38
C ARG A 171 29.82 21.95 -25.45
N LEU A 172 29.62 21.34 -26.62
CA LEU A 172 28.63 20.29 -26.80
C LEU A 172 29.02 19.02 -26.02
N GLU A 173 30.29 18.62 -26.08
CA GLU A 173 30.82 17.49 -25.31
C GLU A 173 30.71 17.71 -23.80
N GLU A 174 31.02 18.91 -23.31
CA GLU A 174 30.84 19.26 -21.88
C GLU A 174 29.38 19.13 -21.45
N ARG A 175 28.44 19.65 -22.26
CA ARG A 175 27.00 19.53 -21.97
C ARG A 175 26.54 18.08 -22.01
N LEU A 176 27.04 17.26 -22.91
CA LEU A 176 26.71 15.83 -22.97
C LEU A 176 27.21 15.09 -21.72
N LYS A 177 28.43 15.38 -21.27
CA LYS A 177 28.96 14.82 -20.01
C LYS A 177 28.13 15.25 -18.81
N GLU A 178 27.73 16.52 -18.75
CA GLU A 178 26.87 17.03 -17.68
C GLU A 178 25.49 16.36 -17.68
N VAL A 179 24.87 16.20 -18.85
CA VAL A 179 23.57 15.53 -18.99
C VAL A 179 23.67 14.06 -18.57
N ALA A 180 24.72 13.34 -19.00
CA ALA A 180 24.93 11.95 -18.60
C ALA A 180 25.08 11.81 -17.08
N GLY A 181 25.86 12.69 -16.44
CA GLY A 181 26.00 12.70 -14.98
C GLY A 181 24.67 13.00 -14.26
N LYS A 182 23.87 13.95 -14.77
CA LYS A 182 22.55 14.23 -14.20
C LYS A 182 21.60 13.05 -14.37
N GLU A 183 21.59 12.41 -15.52
CA GLU A 183 20.77 11.23 -15.79
C GLU A 183 21.10 10.09 -14.82
N GLU A 184 22.38 9.82 -14.57
CA GLU A 184 22.81 8.82 -13.59
C GLU A 184 22.32 9.14 -12.17
N THR A 185 22.41 10.41 -11.75
CA THR A 185 21.90 10.81 -10.43
C THR A 185 20.39 10.64 -10.29
N VAL A 186 19.63 10.96 -11.35
CA VAL A 186 18.18 10.81 -11.39
C VAL A 186 17.80 9.33 -11.37
N ASP A 187 18.47 8.49 -12.17
CA ASP A 187 18.23 7.04 -12.19
C ASP A 187 18.53 6.40 -10.82
N ARG A 188 19.64 6.80 -10.18
CA ARG A 188 19.95 6.35 -8.81
C ARG A 188 18.87 6.78 -7.82
N GLN A 189 18.45 8.03 -7.85
CA GLN A 189 17.38 8.54 -6.97
C GLN A 189 16.05 7.81 -7.22
N ALA A 190 15.70 7.54 -8.47
CA ALA A 190 14.50 6.81 -8.83
C ALA A 190 14.54 5.37 -8.27
N LYS A 191 15.67 4.68 -8.41
CA LYS A 191 15.89 3.34 -7.85
C LYS A 191 15.77 3.34 -6.33
N GLU A 192 16.42 4.28 -5.64
CA GLU A 192 16.32 4.43 -4.19
C GLU A 192 14.88 4.70 -3.74
N TRP A 193 14.15 5.56 -4.47
CA TRP A 193 12.76 5.87 -4.16
C TRP A 193 11.85 4.65 -4.32
N ILE A 194 12.01 3.90 -5.41
CA ILE A 194 11.27 2.65 -5.63
C ILE A 194 11.55 1.65 -4.50
N GLN A 195 12.82 1.46 -4.13
CA GLN A 195 13.19 0.56 -3.03
C GLN A 195 12.58 0.99 -1.70
N LYS A 196 12.65 2.29 -1.38
CA LYS A 196 12.04 2.83 -0.14
C LYS A 196 10.53 2.61 -0.11
N ASN A 197 9.84 2.82 -1.22
CA ASN A 197 8.39 2.61 -1.31
C ASN A 197 8.01 1.13 -1.18
N ILE A 198 8.73 0.23 -1.84
CA ILE A 198 8.49 -1.20 -1.70
C ILE A 198 8.70 -1.63 -0.24
N ALA A 199 9.80 -1.20 0.39
CA ALA A 199 10.08 -1.51 1.78
C ALA A 199 9.01 -0.94 2.74
N ALA A 200 8.54 0.29 2.51
CA ALA A 200 7.47 0.90 3.29
C ALA A 200 6.15 0.13 3.14
N SER A 201 5.77 -0.21 1.91
CA SER A 201 4.54 -0.97 1.63
C SER A 201 4.57 -2.37 2.26
N LEU A 202 5.71 -3.05 2.23
CA LEU A 202 5.87 -4.36 2.88
C LEU A 202 5.74 -4.25 4.40
N ARG A 203 6.35 -3.24 5.03
CA ARG A 203 6.22 -3.00 6.47
C ARG A 203 4.77 -2.68 6.87
N GLU A 204 4.10 -1.83 6.10
CA GLU A 204 2.70 -1.48 6.34
C GLU A 204 1.80 -2.71 6.23
N ARG A 205 1.98 -3.54 5.19
CA ARG A 205 1.22 -4.78 5.03
C ARG A 205 1.45 -5.73 6.21
N ALA A 206 2.70 -5.92 6.63
CA ALA A 206 3.03 -6.78 7.76
C ALA A 206 2.39 -6.30 9.08
N LEU A 207 2.33 -4.97 9.31
CA LEU A 207 1.65 -4.41 10.47
C LEU A 207 0.15 -4.64 10.42
N ARG A 208 -0.48 -4.38 9.28
CA ARG A 208 -1.93 -4.61 9.10
C ARG A 208 -2.29 -6.09 9.28
N GLU A 209 -1.47 -6.99 8.76
CA GLU A 209 -1.67 -8.43 8.91
C GLU A 209 -1.56 -8.87 10.38
N LYS A 210 -0.55 -8.38 11.11
CA LYS A 210 -0.44 -8.63 12.56
C LYS A 210 -1.66 -8.12 13.33
N SER A 211 -2.12 -6.90 13.04
CA SER A 211 -3.32 -6.35 13.67
C SER A 211 -4.58 -7.17 13.34
N ALA A 212 -4.73 -7.60 12.09
CA ALA A 212 -5.86 -8.43 11.68
C ALA A 212 -5.85 -9.82 12.35
N LEU A 213 -4.67 -10.44 12.51
CA LEU A 213 -4.53 -11.70 13.23
C LEU A 213 -4.88 -11.52 14.71
N GLN A 214 -4.38 -10.47 15.35
CA GLN A 214 -4.68 -10.17 16.75
C GLN A 214 -6.18 -9.91 16.96
N GLU A 215 -6.83 -9.19 16.04
CA GLU A 215 -8.27 -8.95 16.07
C GLU A 215 -9.08 -10.24 15.84
N ALA A 216 -8.62 -11.11 14.94
CA ALA A 216 -9.26 -12.41 14.73
C ALA A 216 -9.12 -13.32 15.96
N GLU A 217 -7.95 -13.34 16.60
CA GLU A 217 -7.71 -14.09 17.84
C GLU A 217 -8.59 -13.58 18.99
N SER A 218 -8.67 -12.25 19.18
CA SER A 218 -9.51 -11.66 20.22
C SER A 218 -11.01 -11.91 19.95
N ALA A 219 -11.45 -11.78 18.70
CA ALA A 219 -12.83 -12.09 18.32
C ALA A 219 -13.18 -13.58 18.54
N ALA A 220 -12.25 -14.49 18.27
CA ALA A 220 -12.44 -15.92 18.52
C ALA A 220 -12.55 -16.24 20.01
N LEU A 221 -11.72 -15.62 20.85
CA LEU A 221 -11.80 -15.75 22.31
C LEU A 221 -13.12 -15.21 22.84
N PHE A 222 -13.55 -14.04 22.36
CA PHE A 222 -14.81 -13.43 22.78
C PHE A 222 -16.02 -14.31 22.46
N ARG A 223 -16.09 -14.90 21.25
CA ARG A 223 -17.15 -15.86 20.91
C ARG A 223 -17.16 -17.09 21.82
N ARG A 224 -15.97 -17.59 22.19
CA ARG A 224 -15.85 -18.72 23.11
C ARG A 224 -16.34 -18.37 24.51
N GLU A 225 -16.07 -17.14 24.96
CA GLU A 225 -16.54 -16.60 26.23
C GLU A 225 -18.07 -16.43 26.23
N GLU A 226 -18.65 -15.90 25.15
CA GLU A 226 -20.10 -15.82 24.97
C GLU A 226 -20.77 -17.20 25.02
N GLU A 227 -20.23 -18.20 24.32
CA GLU A 227 -20.75 -19.57 24.36
C GLU A 227 -20.68 -20.19 25.76
N MET A 228 -19.61 -19.90 26.50
CA MET A 228 -19.43 -20.40 27.87
C MET A 228 -20.44 -19.74 28.81
N HIS A 229 -20.65 -18.43 28.70
CA HIS A 229 -21.69 -17.73 29.44
C HIS A 229 -23.09 -18.25 29.14
N GLU A 230 -23.41 -18.52 27.88
CA GLU A 230 -24.72 -19.09 27.52
C GLU A 230 -24.92 -20.49 28.16
N ARG A 231 -23.85 -21.30 28.20
CA ARG A 231 -23.89 -22.61 28.88
C ARG A 231 -24.06 -22.46 30.40
N GLU A 232 -23.37 -21.50 31.02
CA GLU A 232 -23.52 -21.21 32.45
C GLU A 232 -24.93 -20.73 32.78
N GLU A 233 -25.51 -19.83 31.99
CA GLU A 233 -26.89 -19.37 32.20
C GLU A 233 -27.88 -20.53 32.10
N LYS A 234 -27.70 -21.42 31.12
CA LYS A 234 -28.56 -22.60 30.98
C LYS A 234 -28.42 -23.56 32.16
N MET A 235 -27.21 -23.71 32.70
CA MET A 235 -26.96 -24.50 33.91
C MET A 235 -27.67 -23.88 35.10
N ARG A 236 -27.50 -22.58 35.34
CA ARG A 236 -28.17 -21.87 36.44
C ARG A 236 -29.68 -22.01 36.40
N ARG A 237 -30.30 -21.87 35.21
CA ARG A 237 -31.75 -22.08 35.06
C ARG A 237 -32.19 -23.50 35.46
N ARG A 238 -31.37 -24.51 35.20
CA ARG A 238 -31.65 -25.90 35.62
C ARG A 238 -31.47 -26.07 37.12
N GLU A 239 -30.43 -25.48 37.70
CA GLU A 239 -30.20 -25.50 39.15
C GLU A 239 -31.36 -24.83 39.90
N GLU A 240 -31.84 -23.68 39.41
CA GLU A 240 -33.01 -22.99 39.96
C GLU A 240 -34.27 -23.87 39.96
N GLN A 241 -34.51 -24.61 38.87
CA GLN A 241 -35.64 -25.55 38.79
C GLN A 241 -35.51 -26.70 39.79
N VAL A 242 -34.32 -27.28 39.94
CA VAL A 242 -34.06 -28.35 40.90
C VAL A 242 -34.28 -27.85 42.32
N ILE A 243 -33.76 -26.65 42.65
CA ILE A 243 -33.98 -26.02 43.96
C ILE A 243 -35.48 -25.82 44.22
N GLU A 244 -36.23 -25.34 43.23
CA GLU A 244 -37.67 -25.15 43.38
C GLU A 244 -38.41 -26.48 43.64
N GLU A 245 -38.02 -27.56 42.96
CA GLU A 245 -38.56 -28.90 43.19
C GLU A 245 -38.17 -29.45 44.57
N GLU A 246 -36.92 -29.29 44.98
CA GLU A 246 -36.44 -29.67 46.31
C GLU A 246 -37.20 -28.93 47.42
N GLU A 247 -37.41 -27.62 47.28
CA GLU A 247 -38.22 -26.85 48.22
C GLU A 247 -39.65 -27.37 48.32
N ARG A 248 -40.27 -27.73 47.19
CA ARG A 248 -41.62 -28.32 47.18
C ARG A 248 -41.64 -29.66 47.91
N MET A 249 -40.65 -30.52 47.67
CA MET A 249 -40.52 -31.81 48.36
C MET A 249 -40.34 -31.64 49.87
N VAL A 250 -39.47 -30.71 50.29
CA VAL A 250 -39.25 -30.40 51.71
C VAL A 250 -40.55 -29.93 52.38
N ARG A 251 -41.35 -29.10 51.72
CA ARG A 251 -42.67 -28.68 52.25
C ARG A 251 -43.62 -29.86 52.41
N VAL A 252 -43.67 -30.78 51.44
CA VAL A 252 -44.49 -31.99 51.54
C VAL A 252 -44.01 -32.87 52.69
N GLN A 253 -42.70 -33.08 52.82
CA GLN A 253 -42.12 -33.87 53.89
C GLN A 253 -42.44 -33.30 55.28
N ARG A 254 -42.38 -31.97 55.45
CA ARG A 254 -42.81 -31.33 56.72
C ARG A 254 -44.27 -31.63 57.04
N ARG A 255 -45.17 -31.49 56.08
CA ARG A 255 -46.62 -31.81 56.27
C ARG A 255 -46.84 -33.27 56.63
N LEU A 256 -46.10 -34.19 56.01
CA LEU A 256 -46.17 -35.61 56.34
C LEU A 256 -45.66 -35.89 57.76
N ASN A 257 -44.55 -35.25 58.16
CA ASN A 257 -44.00 -35.38 59.51
C ASN A 257 -44.96 -34.83 60.58
N GLU A 258 -45.61 -33.69 60.33
CA GLU A 258 -46.64 -33.13 61.22
C GLU A 258 -47.80 -34.11 61.39
N LYS A 259 -48.30 -34.69 60.29
CA LYS A 259 -49.35 -35.72 60.33
C LYS A 259 -48.90 -36.96 61.10
N ALA A 260 -47.69 -37.46 60.83
CA ALA A 260 -47.14 -38.61 61.54
C ALA A 260 -47.04 -38.35 63.05
N SER A 261 -46.58 -37.15 63.45
CA SER A 261 -46.54 -36.73 64.87
C SER A 261 -47.94 -36.65 65.50
N SER A 262 -48.93 -36.11 64.78
CA SER A 262 -50.33 -36.07 65.24
C SER A 262 -50.94 -37.47 65.40
N LEU A 263 -50.60 -38.40 64.51
CA LEU A 263 -51.05 -39.79 64.60
C LEU A 263 -50.35 -40.52 65.75
N ALA A 264 -49.05 -40.28 65.97
CA ALA A 264 -48.32 -40.86 67.08
C ALA A 264 -48.88 -40.41 68.44
N THR A 265 -49.21 -39.12 68.58
CA THR A 265 -49.85 -38.59 69.81
C THR A 265 -51.26 -39.14 70.03
N ALA A 266 -52.06 -39.29 68.95
CA ALA A 266 -53.36 -39.94 69.02
C ALA A 266 -53.24 -41.41 69.44
N GLN A 267 -52.30 -42.15 68.85
CA GLN A 267 -52.03 -43.56 69.19
C GLN A 267 -51.60 -43.72 70.64
N GLN A 268 -50.68 -42.88 71.13
CA GLN A 268 -50.28 -42.87 72.55
C GLN A 268 -51.46 -42.64 73.49
N SER A 269 -52.42 -41.80 73.09
CA SER A 269 -53.64 -41.56 73.88
C SER A 269 -54.56 -42.77 73.91
N ILE A 270 -54.70 -43.46 72.76
CA ILE A 270 -55.45 -44.72 72.65
C ILE A 270 -54.81 -45.82 73.50
N ASP A 271 -53.49 -46.01 73.37
CA ASP A 271 -52.75 -47.02 74.11
C ASP A 271 -52.88 -46.79 75.61
N ARG A 272 -52.69 -45.54 76.07
CA ARG A 272 -52.88 -45.15 77.48
C ARG A 272 -54.29 -45.48 77.98
N PHE A 273 -55.33 -45.17 77.20
CA PHE A 273 -56.71 -45.50 77.56
C PHE A 273 -56.91 -47.02 77.75
N PHE A 274 -56.33 -47.85 76.88
CA PHE A 274 -56.43 -49.30 77.00
C PHE A 274 -55.59 -49.85 78.17
N GLU A 275 -54.43 -49.28 78.46
CA GLU A 275 -53.62 -49.61 79.64
C GLU A 275 -54.38 -49.26 80.93
N GLU A 276 -54.88 -48.04 81.07
CA GLU A 276 -55.69 -47.62 82.22
C GLU A 276 -56.92 -48.53 82.42
N ARG A 277 -57.60 -48.90 81.33
CA ARG A 277 -58.72 -49.85 81.38
C ARG A 277 -58.29 -51.25 81.82
N ARG A 278 -57.11 -51.71 81.41
CA ARG A 278 -56.55 -53.01 81.80
C ARG A 278 -56.16 -53.01 83.27
N GLU A 279 -55.54 -51.95 83.76
CA GLU A 279 -55.21 -51.76 85.17
C GLU A 279 -56.47 -51.67 86.04
N ALA A 280 -57.49 -50.93 85.61
CA ALA A 280 -58.76 -50.83 86.32
C ALA A 280 -59.42 -52.21 86.47
N LYS A 281 -59.45 -53.02 85.39
CA LYS A 281 -59.94 -54.40 85.45
C LYS A 281 -59.12 -55.30 86.37
N GLN A 282 -57.79 -55.14 86.39
CA GLN A 282 -56.94 -55.89 87.32
C GLN A 282 -57.21 -55.50 88.78
N LYS A 283 -57.41 -54.21 89.06
CA LYS A 283 -57.80 -53.73 90.39
C LYS A 283 -59.15 -54.29 90.81
N GLU A 284 -60.14 -54.30 89.90
CA GLU A 284 -61.46 -54.90 90.11
C GLU A 284 -61.34 -56.40 90.46
N ASN A 285 -60.61 -57.17 89.64
CA ASN A 285 -60.37 -58.60 89.88
C ASN A 285 -59.60 -58.87 91.19
N ASN A 286 -58.67 -58.00 91.58
CA ASN A 286 -57.93 -58.15 92.83
C ASN A 286 -58.80 -57.78 94.05
N SER A 287 -59.71 -56.81 93.92
CA SER A 287 -60.67 -56.47 94.99
C SER A 287 -61.78 -57.51 95.20
N GLU A 288 -62.05 -58.35 94.20
CA GLU A 288 -62.96 -59.50 94.33
C GLU A 288 -62.31 -60.73 94.99
N GLN A 289 -60.97 -60.77 95.12
CA GLN A 289 -60.23 -61.86 95.78
C GLN A 289 -60.00 -61.65 97.29
N ASP A 290 -60.28 -60.45 97.81
CA ASP A 290 -60.13 -60.10 99.24
C ASP A 290 -61.45 -60.22 100.04
N PHE A 291 -62.47 -60.92 99.50
CA PHE A 291 -63.73 -61.26 100.17
C PHE A 291 -63.88 -62.77 100.43
#